data_AF-A0A938SBX6-F1
#
_entry.id   AF-A0A938SBX6-F1
#
_cell.length_a   1.000
_cell.length_b   1.000
_cell.length_c   1.000
_cell.angle_alpha   90.00
_cell.angle_beta   90.00
_cell.angle_gamma   90.00
#
_symmetry.space_group_name_H-M   'P 1'
#
loop_
_entity.id
_entity.type
_entity.pdbx_description
1 polymer ?
#
loop_
_entity_poly.entity_id
_entity_poly.type
_entity_poly.pdbx_seq_one_letter_code
_entity_poly.pdbx_strand_id
1 'polypeptide(L)'
;MERIFEKTFLQGYFTHFDFVMPRHDLSRHLGGGPRYTPMKQIGAALALHPLEKRLNRFNEVVKELTEAPQERCDELLDKEANFSVPLMLALGWLDLDAPEVGWDELPPSAFFDGEGAVTMKSGWDENLTDIYFVSGLRDVCYRVQPNHFQVFKAGRALLGTAALHGDHGNPVPYWGNTVVVGNDWPEWWGQMWHPRMDERKVVNRFAPETLGYAMRDYRFGGFMPNAYGGFFRGGHGYGYYDLTLHSHTRHPFLKDGEVLAYETWPQFDYVAADAANAWPLEQVSEMVRQLVFIRPDVIVLYDRVKLGPTPGDTAWIAALPAKLNVAANTFLVGNEQARLLAEVLMPENAKVSELKLGGKYPVPGRIAFVQISPEDRRNTVEYLVLMQTGLNQVSSLSPTLQTDAHAATVSFAYGGKKISVQFNRTGDVGGRITLGDGWRAFRHDFAATIDDTYRRWKGHPLYRRWTTEPRFRFLVKD
;
A
#
# COMPACT_ATOMS: atom_id res chain seq x y z
N MET A 1 29.74 3.81 19.65
CA MET A 1 29.01 2.74 18.95
C MET A 1 27.56 3.14 19.01
N GLU A 2 26.94 3.48 17.88
CA GLU A 2 25.52 3.86 17.85
C GLU A 2 24.66 2.76 18.47
N ARG A 3 23.76 3.16 19.36
CA ARG A 3 22.78 2.27 19.98
C ARG A 3 21.88 1.70 18.89
N ILE A 4 21.30 0.52 19.12
CA ILE A 4 20.51 -0.19 18.08
C ILE A 4 19.36 0.64 17.48
N PHE A 5 18.82 1.59 18.25
CA PHE A 5 17.76 2.53 17.84
C PHE A 5 18.29 3.81 17.17
N GLU A 6 19.60 4.08 17.26
CA GLU A 6 20.26 5.17 16.52
C GLU A 6 20.62 4.73 15.09
N LYS A 7 20.56 3.42 14.82
CA LYS A 7 20.78 2.86 13.48
C LYS A 7 19.55 3.09 12.60
N THR A 8 19.80 3.42 11.32
CA THR A 8 18.85 3.78 10.26
C THR A 8 17.74 2.76 9.95
N PHE A 9 17.66 1.64 10.67
CA PHE A 9 16.67 0.59 10.44
C PHE A 9 15.28 0.89 11.01
N LEU A 10 15.15 1.86 11.94
CA LEU A 10 13.89 2.13 12.65
C LEU A 10 13.44 3.60 12.59
N GLN A 11 13.89 4.39 11.61
CA GLN A 11 13.31 5.71 11.40
C GLN A 11 11.92 5.55 10.76
N GLY A 12 10.88 5.63 11.58
CA GLY A 12 9.52 5.85 11.11
C GLY A 12 8.78 4.61 10.58
N TYR A 13 8.97 3.42 11.15
CA TYR A 13 8.15 2.24 10.80
C TYR A 13 6.65 2.52 10.95
N PHE A 14 6.25 3.24 12.01
CA PHE A 14 4.86 3.67 12.19
C PHE A 14 4.50 4.82 11.28
N THR A 15 5.45 5.71 10.96
CA THR A 15 5.28 6.77 9.96
C THR A 15 4.94 6.15 8.61
N HIS A 16 5.67 5.12 8.16
CA HIS A 16 5.33 4.38 6.94
C HIS A 16 3.88 3.94 7.00
N PHE A 17 3.48 3.23 8.07
CA PHE A 17 2.10 2.78 8.24
C PHE A 17 1.08 3.92 8.18
N ASP A 18 1.29 5.00 8.93
CA ASP A 18 0.39 6.14 8.99
C ASP A 18 0.32 6.91 7.66
N PHE A 19 1.40 6.89 6.86
CA PHE A 19 1.43 7.54 5.55
C PHE A 19 0.75 6.69 4.47
N VAL A 20 1.01 5.37 4.47
CA VAL A 20 0.46 4.42 3.48
C VAL A 20 -1.01 4.14 3.68
N MET A 21 -1.47 4.20 4.92
CA MET A 21 -2.87 4.07 5.23
C MET A 21 -3.65 5.30 4.75
N PRO A 22 -4.92 5.12 4.36
CA PRO A 22 -5.82 6.22 4.09
C PRO A 22 -5.83 7.18 5.28
N ARG A 23 -5.62 8.48 5.00
CA ARG A 23 -5.56 9.50 6.06
C ARG A 23 -6.83 9.53 6.90
N HIS A 24 -7.96 9.27 6.25
CA HIS A 24 -9.26 9.09 6.87
C HIS A 24 -9.82 7.73 6.47
N ASP A 25 -10.32 6.97 7.44
CA ASP A 25 -11.11 5.76 7.20
C ASP A 25 -12.38 5.85 8.02
N LEU A 26 -13.27 6.74 7.60
CA LEU A 26 -14.53 7.00 8.27
C LEU A 26 -15.45 5.78 8.20
N SER A 27 -15.27 4.92 7.19
CA SER A 27 -15.99 3.65 7.03
C SER A 27 -15.49 2.54 7.94
N ARG A 28 -14.33 2.71 8.61
CA ARG A 28 -13.59 1.63 9.29
C ARG A 28 -13.39 0.42 8.37
N HIS A 29 -13.20 0.67 7.07
CA HIS A 29 -13.01 -0.33 6.04
C HIS A 29 -11.75 -1.18 6.28
N LEU A 30 -10.69 -0.55 6.78
CA LEU A 30 -9.45 -1.22 7.15
C LEU A 30 -9.49 -1.71 8.61
N GLY A 31 -10.64 -1.64 9.29
CA GLY A 31 -10.78 -2.02 10.68
C GLY A 31 -10.08 -1.06 11.66
N GLY A 32 -10.16 -1.38 12.94
CA GLY A 32 -9.51 -0.63 14.02
C GLY A 32 -8.49 -1.51 14.73
N GLY A 33 -7.20 -1.30 14.47
CA GLY A 33 -6.15 -1.74 15.39
C GLY A 33 -6.06 -0.77 16.57
N PRO A 34 -5.55 -1.20 17.75
CA PRO A 34 -5.21 -0.25 18.79
C PRO A 34 -4.17 0.72 18.24
N ARG A 35 -4.56 2.00 18.08
CA ARG A 35 -3.65 3.07 17.65
C ARG A 35 -2.63 3.40 18.73
N TYR A 36 -3.02 3.21 19.99
CA TYR A 36 -2.26 3.61 21.16
C TYR A 36 -1.89 2.40 22.02
N THR A 37 -1.12 1.47 21.46
CA THR A 37 -0.45 0.49 22.31
C THR A 37 0.83 1.10 22.88
N PRO A 38 1.25 0.72 24.10
CA PRO A 38 2.52 1.15 24.67
C PRO A 38 3.70 0.90 23.73
N MET A 39 3.70 -0.25 23.05
CA MET A 39 4.72 -0.60 22.06
C MET A 39 4.79 0.40 20.89
N LYS A 40 3.63 0.86 20.39
CA LYS A 40 3.56 1.87 19.32
C LYS A 40 4.10 3.22 19.77
N GLN A 41 3.68 3.70 20.95
CA GLN A 41 4.17 4.97 21.49
C GLN A 41 5.68 4.94 21.79
N ILE A 42 6.18 3.85 22.39
CA ILE A 42 7.61 3.67 22.66
C ILE A 42 8.40 3.63 21.35
N GLY A 43 7.94 2.86 20.36
CA GLY A 43 8.58 2.81 19.05
C GLY A 43 8.58 4.18 18.37
N ALA A 44 7.49 4.94 18.49
CA ALA A 44 7.38 6.28 17.93
C ALA A 44 8.36 7.29 18.57
N ALA A 45 8.52 7.24 19.90
CA ALA A 45 9.51 8.07 20.58
C ALA A 45 10.94 7.69 20.16
N LEU A 46 11.25 6.39 20.12
CA LEU A 46 12.57 5.89 19.72
C LEU A 46 12.92 6.19 18.25
N ALA A 47 11.93 6.25 17.36
CA ALA A 47 12.13 6.58 15.96
C ALA A 47 12.54 8.05 15.74
N LEU A 48 12.27 8.92 16.73
CA LEU A 48 12.54 10.36 16.69
C LEU A 48 11.94 11.05 15.44
N HIS A 49 10.85 10.50 14.90
CA HIS A 49 10.25 11.00 13.68
C HIS A 49 9.38 12.24 13.98
N PRO A 50 9.63 13.40 13.33
CA PRO A 50 8.92 14.65 13.63
C PRO A 50 7.38 14.57 13.50
N LEU A 51 6.88 13.72 12.60
CA LEU A 51 5.45 13.51 12.44
C LEU A 51 4.88 12.69 13.61
N GLU A 52 5.54 11.60 14.00
CA GLU A 52 5.06 10.70 15.05
C GLU A 52 5.00 11.41 16.40
N LYS A 53 5.96 12.29 16.67
CA LYS A 53 5.93 13.15 17.86
C LYS A 53 4.62 13.95 17.94
N ARG A 54 4.22 14.58 16.82
CA ARG A 54 2.96 15.33 16.73
C ARG A 54 1.73 14.41 16.81
N LEU A 55 1.74 13.27 16.13
CA LEU A 55 0.60 12.33 16.12
C LEU A 55 0.31 11.74 17.50
N ASN A 56 1.36 11.46 18.27
CA ASN A 56 1.23 10.93 19.63
C ASN A 56 1.03 12.04 20.68
N ARG A 57 0.98 13.32 20.27
CA ARG A 57 0.71 14.47 21.15
C ARG A 57 1.67 14.55 22.34
N PHE A 58 2.91 14.10 22.19
CA PHE A 58 3.82 13.95 23.33
C PHE A 58 4.03 15.25 24.10
N ASN A 59 4.22 16.37 23.40
CA ASN A 59 4.39 17.69 24.02
C ASN A 59 3.14 18.14 24.80
N GLU A 60 1.94 17.89 24.26
CA GLU A 60 0.68 18.23 24.92
C GLU A 60 0.46 17.38 26.16
N VAL A 61 0.70 16.07 26.07
CA VAL A 61 0.57 15.13 27.20
C VAL A 61 1.52 15.53 28.33
N VAL A 62 2.79 15.84 28.02
CA VAL A 62 3.75 16.26 29.06
C VAL A 62 3.36 17.58 29.69
N LYS A 63 2.91 18.55 28.89
CA LYS A 63 2.42 19.83 29.41
C LYS A 63 1.24 19.62 30.35
N GLU A 64 0.23 18.86 29.93
CA GLU A 64 -0.93 18.55 30.77
C GLU A 64 -0.51 17.83 32.06
N LEU A 65 0.37 16.83 32.00
CA LEU A 65 0.87 16.12 33.20
C LEU A 65 1.65 17.01 34.17
N THR A 66 2.28 18.07 33.67
CA THR A 66 3.07 19.00 34.50
C THR A 66 2.20 20.07 35.16
N GLU A 67 1.13 20.49 34.49
CA GLU A 67 0.27 21.60 34.92
C GLU A 67 -1.00 21.15 35.66
N ALA A 68 -1.44 19.89 35.47
CA ALA A 68 -2.70 19.39 35.98
C ALA A 68 -2.66 18.94 37.46
N PRO A 69 -3.79 18.96 38.18
CA PRO A 69 -3.89 18.34 39.50
C PRO A 69 -3.75 16.81 39.43
N GLN A 70 -3.37 16.18 40.54
CA GLN A 70 -3.10 14.73 40.62
C GLN A 70 -4.20 13.86 39.99
N GLU A 71 -5.48 14.13 40.32
CA GLU A 71 -6.62 13.38 39.78
C GLU A 71 -6.64 13.39 38.24
N ARG A 72 -6.33 14.54 37.65
CA ARG A 72 -6.25 14.68 36.19
C ARG A 72 -5.01 14.01 35.62
N CYS A 73 -3.89 13.99 36.33
CA CYS A 73 -2.71 13.23 35.93
C CYS A 73 -3.00 11.72 35.91
N ASP A 74 -3.70 11.20 36.93
CA ASP A 74 -4.09 9.79 36.99
C ASP A 74 -5.02 9.44 35.82
N GLU A 75 -6.04 10.27 35.54
CA GLU A 75 -6.90 10.12 34.35
C GLU A 75 -6.10 10.11 33.03
N LEU A 76 -5.11 11.00 32.92
CA LEU A 76 -4.30 11.12 31.70
C LEU A 76 -3.41 9.89 31.49
N LEU A 77 -2.82 9.35 32.56
CA LEU A 77 -1.95 8.17 32.50
C LEU A 77 -2.76 6.89 32.25
N ASP A 78 -3.99 6.81 32.76
CA ASP A 78 -4.93 5.71 32.52
C ASP A 78 -5.53 5.75 31.10
N LYS A 79 -5.47 6.90 30.43
CA LYS A 79 -5.94 7.04 29.06
C LYS A 79 -4.93 6.46 28.06
N GLU A 80 -5.39 5.49 27.27
CA GLU A 80 -4.65 4.91 26.15
C GLU A 80 -3.31 4.28 26.60
N ALA A 81 -2.18 4.80 26.13
CA ALA A 81 -0.84 4.32 26.49
C ALA A 81 0.02 5.40 27.16
N ASN A 82 -0.60 6.51 27.58
CA ASN A 82 0.11 7.70 28.09
C ASN A 82 0.97 7.44 29.32
N PHE A 83 0.70 6.38 30.09
CA PHE A 83 1.60 5.92 31.15
C PHE A 83 3.04 5.65 30.67
N SER A 84 3.24 5.44 29.36
CA SER A 84 4.55 5.27 28.75
C SER A 84 5.34 6.59 28.67
N VAL A 85 4.68 7.75 28.67
CA VAL A 85 5.32 9.06 28.47
C VAL A 85 6.33 9.42 29.57
N PRO A 86 6.01 9.30 30.87
CA PRO A 86 7.01 9.52 31.93
C PRO A 86 8.22 8.59 31.83
N LEU A 87 7.99 7.33 31.43
CA LEU A 87 9.08 6.35 31.22
C LEU A 87 9.99 6.79 30.07
N MET A 88 9.43 7.23 28.95
CA MET A 88 10.19 7.71 27.79
C MET A 88 11.01 8.96 28.12
N LEU A 89 10.47 9.89 28.92
CA LEU A 89 11.22 11.05 29.43
C LEU A 89 12.37 10.62 30.34
N ALA A 90 12.09 9.77 31.33
CA ALA A 90 13.08 9.32 32.31
C ALA A 90 14.26 8.57 31.65
N LEU A 91 13.99 7.85 30.56
CA LEU A 91 15.00 7.11 29.80
C LEU A 91 15.68 7.96 28.70
N GLY A 92 15.27 9.22 28.53
CA GLY A 92 15.80 10.11 27.49
C GLY A 92 15.45 9.65 26.07
N TRP A 93 14.35 8.91 25.90
CA TRP A 93 13.85 8.45 24.60
C TRP A 93 12.95 9.48 23.92
N LEU A 94 12.38 10.40 24.69
CA LEU A 94 11.54 11.48 24.19
C LEU A 94 12.27 12.82 24.36
N ASP A 95 12.58 13.48 23.25
CA ASP A 95 13.08 14.84 23.19
C ASP A 95 11.92 15.82 22.93
N LEU A 96 11.62 16.68 23.91
CA LEU A 96 10.53 17.66 23.83
C LEU A 96 10.89 18.89 22.98
N ASP A 97 12.17 19.16 22.77
CA ASP A 97 12.65 20.26 21.94
C ASP A 97 12.85 19.84 20.48
N ALA A 98 12.84 18.53 20.19
CA ALA A 98 12.87 18.00 18.82
C ALA A 98 11.74 18.61 17.96
N PRO A 99 12.00 18.92 16.69
CA PRO A 99 11.00 19.56 15.85
C PRO A 99 9.82 18.64 15.52
N GLU A 100 8.68 19.25 15.23
CA GLU A 100 7.47 18.56 14.77
C GLU A 100 7.10 18.98 13.35
N VAL A 101 6.39 18.09 12.65
CA VAL A 101 5.78 18.37 11.34
C VAL A 101 4.32 17.91 11.33
N GLY A 102 3.45 18.72 10.72
CA GLY A 102 2.05 18.38 10.43
C GLY A 102 1.89 17.66 9.10
N TRP A 103 0.75 16.99 8.94
CA TRP A 103 0.36 16.34 7.68
C TRP A 103 0.36 17.31 6.50
N ASP A 104 -0.22 18.49 6.70
CA ASP A 104 -0.31 19.56 5.71
C ASP A 104 1.04 20.14 5.29
N GLU A 105 2.10 19.82 6.04
CA GLU A 105 3.47 20.19 5.74
C GLU A 105 4.22 19.10 4.94
N LEU A 106 3.63 17.92 4.71
CA LEU A 106 4.27 16.80 4.02
C LEU A 106 3.92 16.80 2.52
N PRO A 107 4.80 16.24 1.65
CA PRO A 107 4.43 15.96 0.28
C PRO A 107 3.22 15.03 0.24
N PRO A 108 2.23 15.27 -0.65
CA PRO A 108 1.02 14.47 -0.68
C PRO A 108 1.22 13.06 -1.26
N SER A 109 2.40 12.78 -1.83
CA SER A 109 2.72 11.49 -2.42
C SER A 109 4.12 11.08 -2.04
N ALA A 110 4.32 9.81 -1.68
CA ALA A 110 5.59 9.28 -1.22
C ALA A 110 5.78 7.83 -1.67
N PHE A 111 7.05 7.47 -1.93
CA PHE A 111 7.48 6.12 -2.26
C PHE A 111 8.27 5.50 -1.10
N PHE A 112 7.97 4.24 -0.80
CA PHE A 112 8.60 3.43 0.23
C PHE A 112 9.24 2.19 -0.41
N ASP A 113 10.54 2.26 -0.68
CA ASP A 113 11.33 1.22 -1.39
C ASP A 113 11.40 -0.13 -0.63
N GLY A 114 11.30 -0.09 0.70
CA GLY A 114 11.31 -1.33 1.50
C GLY A 114 10.17 -2.25 1.09
N GLU A 115 8.97 -1.68 1.05
CA GLU A 115 7.70 -2.32 0.78
C GLU A 115 7.28 -2.30 -0.69
N GLY A 116 7.95 -1.48 -1.52
CA GLY A 116 7.46 -1.12 -2.85
C GLY A 116 6.08 -0.46 -2.81
N ALA A 117 5.79 0.29 -1.74
CA ALA A 117 4.54 1.00 -1.56
C ALA A 117 4.65 2.43 -2.07
N VAL A 118 3.58 2.91 -2.70
CA VAL A 118 3.42 4.28 -3.17
C VAL A 118 2.11 4.83 -2.64
N THR A 119 2.18 6.04 -2.09
CA THR A 119 1.02 6.82 -1.69
C THR A 119 0.83 7.95 -2.67
N MET A 120 -0.40 8.19 -3.09
CA MET A 120 -0.75 9.27 -3.99
C MET A 120 -1.99 9.97 -3.45
N LYS A 121 -1.82 11.20 -2.95
CA LYS A 121 -2.92 11.97 -2.37
C LYS A 121 -3.13 13.26 -3.15
N SER A 122 -4.39 13.67 -3.25
CA SER A 122 -4.76 14.97 -3.84
C SER A 122 -4.34 16.17 -2.98
N GLY A 123 -4.11 15.94 -1.69
CA GLY A 123 -3.84 16.95 -0.66
C GLY A 123 -4.00 16.31 0.72
N TRP A 124 -4.29 17.14 1.72
CA TRP A 124 -4.45 16.72 3.13
C TRP A 124 -5.77 17.18 3.76
N ASP A 125 -6.71 17.68 2.94
CA ASP A 125 -8.04 18.11 3.40
C ASP A 125 -9.01 16.93 3.56
N GLU A 126 -10.15 17.16 4.22
CA GLU A 126 -11.14 16.11 4.50
C GLU A 126 -11.78 15.51 3.24
N ASN A 127 -11.67 16.17 2.09
CA ASN A 127 -12.21 15.73 0.80
C ASN A 127 -11.16 15.03 -0.06
N LEU A 128 -9.97 14.73 0.46
CA LEU A 128 -8.90 14.17 -0.35
C LEU A 128 -9.32 12.87 -1.05
N THR A 129 -8.81 12.71 -2.26
CA THR A 129 -8.60 11.40 -2.88
C THR A 129 -7.28 10.85 -2.37
N ASP A 130 -7.32 9.62 -1.86
CA ASP A 130 -6.18 8.92 -1.26
C ASP A 130 -6.03 7.56 -1.95
N ILE A 131 -4.87 7.34 -2.55
CA ILE A 131 -4.56 6.12 -3.30
C ILE A 131 -3.33 5.46 -2.68
N TYR A 132 -3.49 4.19 -2.36
CA TYR A 132 -2.41 3.30 -1.97
C TYR A 132 -2.11 2.37 -3.12
N PHE A 133 -0.86 2.25 -3.53
CA PHE A 133 -0.38 1.30 -4.52
C PHE A 133 0.76 0.50 -3.91
N VAL A 134 0.86 -0.79 -4.21
CA VAL A 134 1.98 -1.60 -3.74
C VAL A 134 2.36 -2.69 -4.72
N SER A 135 3.66 -2.81 -4.94
CA SER A 135 4.27 -3.91 -5.68
C SER A 135 5.72 -4.09 -5.23
N GLY A 136 5.90 -4.87 -4.16
CA GLY A 136 7.20 -5.01 -3.52
C GLY A 136 7.15 -6.07 -2.42
N LEU A 137 7.01 -7.34 -2.79
CA LEU A 137 7.03 -8.42 -1.81
C LEU A 137 8.48 -8.80 -1.51
N ARG A 138 9.16 -7.90 -0.78
CA ARG A 138 10.50 -8.11 -0.24
C ARG A 138 10.46 -8.73 1.16
N ASP A 139 9.33 -8.71 1.85
CA ASP A 139 9.17 -9.18 3.23
C ASP A 139 8.32 -10.46 3.31
N VAL A 140 8.79 -11.39 4.14
CA VAL A 140 8.22 -12.70 4.50
C VAL A 140 6.85 -12.65 5.19
N CYS A 141 6.37 -11.47 5.59
CA CYS A 141 5.08 -11.28 6.27
C CYS A 141 4.20 -10.22 5.61
N TYR A 142 4.61 -9.59 4.49
CA TYR A 142 3.74 -8.62 3.83
C TYR A 142 2.63 -9.31 3.07
N ARG A 143 1.41 -8.88 3.38
CA ARG A 143 0.21 -9.63 3.05
C ARG A 143 -0.56 -9.07 1.84
N VAL A 144 0.06 -8.16 1.12
CA VAL A 144 -0.47 -7.50 -0.08
C VAL A 144 0.00 -8.24 -1.33
N GLN A 145 -0.89 -8.39 -2.31
CA GLN A 145 -0.55 -8.97 -3.59
C GLN A 145 0.21 -7.94 -4.45
N PRO A 146 1.21 -8.35 -5.23
CA PRO A 146 1.87 -7.47 -6.19
C PRO A 146 0.88 -6.78 -7.12
N ASN A 147 1.18 -5.52 -7.44
CA ASN A 147 0.32 -4.60 -8.20
C ASN A 147 -1.04 -4.28 -7.55
N HIS A 148 -1.27 -4.58 -6.26
CA HIS A 148 -2.48 -4.17 -5.55
C HIS A 148 -2.56 -2.64 -5.43
N PHE A 149 -3.78 -2.10 -5.51
CA PHE A 149 -4.04 -0.69 -5.21
C PHE A 149 -5.40 -0.49 -4.53
N GLN A 150 -5.55 0.63 -3.84
CA GLN A 150 -6.79 1.06 -3.17
C GLN A 150 -7.07 2.52 -3.46
N VAL A 151 -8.34 2.90 -3.41
CA VAL A 151 -8.82 4.26 -3.65
C VAL A 151 -9.85 4.63 -2.61
N PHE A 152 -9.61 5.75 -1.94
CA PHE A 152 -10.51 6.37 -0.98
C PHE A 152 -10.84 7.79 -1.45
N LYS A 153 -12.06 8.24 -1.16
CA LYS A 153 -12.47 9.63 -1.33
C LYS A 153 -13.14 10.11 -0.06
N ALA A 154 -12.66 11.24 0.48
CA ALA A 154 -13.16 11.80 1.73
C ALA A 154 -13.24 10.76 2.87
N GLY A 155 -12.21 9.92 2.96
CA GLY A 155 -12.11 8.84 3.92
C GLY A 155 -13.10 7.69 3.78
N ARG A 156 -13.77 7.57 2.63
CA ARG A 156 -14.64 6.43 2.30
C ARG A 156 -13.96 5.57 1.25
N ALA A 157 -13.84 4.27 1.53
CA ALA A 157 -13.27 3.32 0.60
C ALA A 157 -14.17 3.17 -0.64
N LEU A 158 -13.59 3.29 -1.83
CA LEU A 158 -14.27 3.12 -3.12
C LEU A 158 -13.74 1.91 -3.89
N LEU A 159 -12.46 1.61 -3.75
CA LEU A 159 -11.83 0.42 -4.28
C LEU A 159 -10.80 -0.05 -3.25
N GLY A 160 -10.87 -1.29 -2.80
CA GLY A 160 -10.00 -1.75 -1.73
C GLY A 160 -10.55 -2.95 -0.99
N THR A 161 -9.64 -3.80 -0.52
CA THR A 161 -9.97 -4.99 0.25
C THR A 161 -10.04 -4.60 1.73
N ALA A 162 -11.12 -4.98 2.43
CA ALA A 162 -11.21 -4.75 3.87
C ALA A 162 -10.18 -5.61 4.59
N ALA A 163 -9.76 -5.17 5.78
CA ALA A 163 -8.90 -5.99 6.62
C ALA A 163 -9.70 -7.19 7.17
N LEU A 164 -9.31 -8.41 6.83
CA LEU A 164 -9.92 -9.62 7.40
C LEU A 164 -9.48 -9.86 8.85
N HIS A 165 -8.22 -9.54 9.12
CA HIS A 165 -7.57 -9.76 10.39
C HIS A 165 -6.59 -8.62 10.65
N GLY A 166 -6.52 -8.17 11.90
CA GLY A 166 -5.47 -7.27 12.36
C GLY A 166 -4.38 -8.11 13.01
N ASP A 167 -3.25 -8.27 12.34
CA ASP A 167 -2.06 -8.82 12.99
C ASP A 167 -1.25 -7.66 13.57
N HIS A 168 -1.02 -7.69 14.89
CA HIS A 168 -0.35 -6.60 15.62
C HIS A 168 -0.91 -5.18 15.35
N GLY A 169 -2.20 -5.10 14.99
CA GLY A 169 -2.89 -3.84 14.70
C GLY A 169 -2.71 -3.29 13.29
N ASN A 170 -2.14 -4.08 12.35
CA ASN A 170 -2.03 -3.72 10.95
C ASN A 170 -3.11 -4.44 10.12
N PRO A 171 -3.91 -3.70 9.32
CA PRO A 171 -4.84 -4.29 8.39
C PRO A 171 -4.16 -5.06 7.28
N VAL A 172 -4.72 -6.22 7.01
CA VAL A 172 -4.22 -7.17 6.04
C VAL A 172 -5.24 -7.31 4.92
N PRO A 173 -4.97 -6.80 3.71
CA PRO A 173 -5.82 -7.11 2.57
C PRO A 173 -5.63 -8.57 2.20
N TYR A 174 -6.73 -9.22 1.87
CA TYR A 174 -6.73 -10.65 1.60
C TYR A 174 -6.48 -11.00 0.13
N TRP A 175 -6.70 -10.05 -0.77
CA TRP A 175 -6.65 -10.24 -2.21
C TRP A 175 -6.23 -8.96 -2.92
N GLY A 176 -5.64 -9.16 -4.10
CA GLY A 176 -5.13 -8.13 -4.98
C GLY A 176 -6.24 -7.49 -5.78
N ASN A 177 -6.32 -6.16 -5.79
CA ASN A 177 -7.02 -5.45 -6.86
C ASN A 177 -6.08 -5.43 -8.05
N THR A 178 -6.02 -6.51 -8.82
CA THR A 178 -4.95 -6.80 -9.78
C THR A 178 -5.46 -7.62 -10.96
N VAL A 179 -4.60 -7.90 -11.94
CA VAL A 179 -4.92 -8.87 -13.01
C VAL A 179 -4.59 -10.28 -12.51
N VAL A 180 -5.50 -11.20 -12.77
CA VAL A 180 -5.35 -12.63 -12.48
C VAL A 180 -5.34 -13.47 -13.75
N VAL A 181 -4.66 -14.60 -13.70
CA VAL A 181 -4.54 -15.58 -14.79
C VAL A 181 -5.02 -16.94 -14.31
N GLY A 182 -5.91 -17.56 -15.08
CA GLY A 182 -6.57 -18.82 -14.75
C GLY A 182 -7.52 -18.73 -13.55
N ASN A 183 -7.98 -19.91 -13.12
CA ASN A 183 -8.85 -20.07 -11.95
C ASN A 183 -8.08 -20.49 -10.68
N ASP A 184 -6.83 -20.94 -10.86
CA ASP A 184 -5.92 -21.33 -9.80
C ASP A 184 -4.85 -20.26 -9.58
N TRP A 185 -5.30 -19.12 -9.04
CA TRP A 185 -4.42 -18.06 -8.57
C TRP A 185 -3.44 -18.61 -7.53
N PRO A 186 -2.30 -17.92 -7.30
CA PRO A 186 -1.30 -18.38 -6.34
C PRO A 186 -1.94 -18.73 -5.00
N GLU A 187 -1.67 -19.94 -4.49
CA GLU A 187 -2.41 -20.52 -3.36
C GLU A 187 -2.43 -19.61 -2.13
N TRP A 188 -1.31 -18.93 -1.87
CA TRP A 188 -1.14 -18.00 -0.76
C TRP A 188 -2.02 -16.74 -0.85
N TRP A 189 -2.64 -16.45 -2.00
CA TRP A 189 -3.64 -15.37 -2.14
C TRP A 189 -4.99 -15.76 -1.54
N GLY A 190 -5.21 -17.05 -1.27
CA GLY A 190 -6.42 -17.58 -0.65
C GLY A 190 -6.22 -18.06 0.78
N GLN A 191 -5.16 -17.64 1.48
CA GLN A 191 -4.85 -18.10 2.84
C GLN A 191 -4.94 -16.97 3.87
N MET A 192 -5.69 -17.21 4.98
CA MET A 192 -5.85 -16.25 6.12
C MET A 192 -4.54 -15.96 6.84
N TRP A 193 -3.59 -16.87 6.69
CA TRP A 193 -2.24 -16.77 7.18
C TRP A 193 -1.37 -16.77 5.93
N HIS A 194 -0.65 -15.68 5.68
CA HIS A 194 0.38 -15.73 4.64
C HIS A 194 1.38 -16.79 5.06
N PRO A 195 1.73 -17.75 4.17
CA PRO A 195 2.65 -18.79 4.53
C PRO A 195 3.97 -18.15 4.93
N ARG A 196 4.38 -18.40 6.17
CA ARG A 196 5.69 -17.97 6.66
C ARG A 196 6.79 -18.71 5.87
N MET A 197 8.04 -18.25 5.93
CA MET A 197 9.11 -18.80 5.08
C MET A 197 9.35 -20.31 5.24
N ASP A 198 9.17 -20.82 6.45
CA ASP A 198 9.14 -22.23 6.80
C ASP A 198 8.11 -23.02 5.97
N GLU A 199 7.00 -22.39 5.61
CA GLU A 199 5.93 -22.96 4.79
C GLU A 199 6.24 -22.91 3.28
N ARG A 200 7.11 -21.98 2.82
CA ARG A 200 7.63 -21.97 1.44
C ARG A 200 8.69 -23.06 1.18
N LYS A 201 9.10 -23.84 2.20
CA LYS A 201 10.05 -24.99 2.12
C LYS A 201 11.40 -24.70 1.44
N VAL A 202 11.78 -23.43 1.26
CA VAL A 202 13.01 -23.05 0.52
C VAL A 202 14.28 -23.37 1.32
N VAL A 203 14.22 -23.32 2.65
CA VAL A 203 15.34 -23.71 3.51
C VAL A 203 14.83 -24.48 4.72
N ASN A 204 15.05 -25.79 4.74
CA ASN A 204 14.88 -26.56 5.97
C ASN A 204 16.12 -26.34 6.85
N ARG A 205 16.08 -25.36 7.76
CA ARG A 205 17.20 -25.01 8.65
C ARG A 205 17.23 -25.80 9.96
N PHE A 206 16.47 -26.88 10.08
CA PHE A 206 16.47 -27.67 11.31
C PHE A 206 17.72 -28.55 11.39
N ALA A 207 18.81 -27.98 11.89
CA ALA A 207 19.99 -28.75 12.29
C ALA A 207 19.59 -29.64 13.50
N PRO A 208 19.70 -30.98 13.41
CA PRO A 208 19.31 -31.91 14.48
C PRO A 208 19.91 -31.57 15.85
N GLU A 209 21.07 -30.94 15.87
CA GLU A 209 21.81 -30.50 17.04
C GLU A 209 21.04 -29.44 17.85
N THR A 210 20.31 -28.54 17.17
CA THR A 210 19.51 -27.48 17.82
C THR A 210 18.37 -28.08 18.65
N LEU A 211 17.74 -29.14 18.14
CA LEU A 211 16.73 -29.91 18.88
C LEU A 211 17.36 -30.61 20.09
N GLY A 212 18.56 -31.16 19.92
CA GLY A 212 19.33 -31.78 21.00
C GLY A 212 19.62 -30.81 22.15
N TYR A 213 20.07 -29.59 21.83
CA TYR A 213 20.33 -28.55 22.83
C TYR A 213 19.06 -28.06 23.54
N ALA A 214 17.98 -27.80 22.80
CA ALA A 214 16.71 -27.36 23.40
C ALA A 214 16.11 -28.43 24.34
N MET A 215 16.16 -29.69 23.95
CA MET A 215 15.70 -30.82 24.78
C MET A 215 16.56 -31.02 26.03
N ARG A 216 17.88 -30.83 25.90
CA ARG A 216 18.82 -30.87 27.01
C ARG A 216 18.51 -29.78 28.03
N ASP A 217 18.36 -28.54 27.58
CA ASP A 217 18.13 -27.38 28.45
C ASP A 217 16.75 -27.44 29.14
N TYR A 218 15.71 -27.93 28.45
CA TYR A 218 14.41 -28.23 29.07
C TYR A 218 14.53 -29.29 30.18
N ARG A 219 15.25 -30.38 29.93
CA ARG A 219 15.45 -31.45 30.92
C ARG A 219 16.24 -30.98 32.15
N PHE A 220 17.20 -30.09 31.97
CA PHE A 220 18.01 -29.59 33.09
C PHE A 220 17.38 -28.41 33.83
N GLY A 221 16.73 -27.49 33.14
CA GLY A 221 16.24 -26.23 33.72
C GLY A 221 14.73 -26.18 33.98
N GLY A 222 13.95 -27.13 33.47
CA GLY A 222 12.48 -27.08 33.50
C GLY A 222 11.86 -25.93 32.69
N PHE A 223 12.69 -25.07 32.10
CA PHE A 223 12.29 -23.93 31.31
C PHE A 223 12.10 -24.39 29.86
N MET A 224 10.85 -24.38 29.39
CA MET A 224 10.55 -24.59 27.99
C MET A 224 10.61 -23.22 27.29
N PRO A 225 11.48 -23.01 26.29
CA PRO A 225 11.46 -21.76 25.55
C PRO A 225 10.09 -21.63 24.86
N ASN A 226 9.48 -20.44 24.93
CA ASN A 226 8.08 -20.22 24.49
C ASN A 226 7.84 -20.64 23.02
N ALA A 227 8.90 -20.53 22.21
CA ALA A 227 9.02 -21.05 20.85
C ALA A 227 8.69 -22.56 20.67
N TYR A 228 8.82 -23.37 21.72
CA TYR A 228 8.60 -24.82 21.66
C TYR A 228 7.29 -25.28 22.32
N GLY A 229 6.50 -24.34 22.87
CA GLY A 229 5.26 -24.68 23.57
C GLY A 229 4.20 -25.34 22.69
N GLY A 230 4.16 -25.00 21.40
CA GLY A 230 3.28 -25.66 20.44
C GLY A 230 3.63 -27.10 20.13
N PHE A 231 4.91 -27.47 20.25
CA PHE A 231 5.38 -28.83 20.01
C PHE A 231 4.91 -29.81 21.10
N PHE A 232 4.72 -29.34 22.34
CA PHE A 232 4.39 -30.18 23.49
C PHE A 232 2.96 -30.02 24.04
N ARG A 233 2.26 -28.93 23.72
CA ARG A 233 0.92 -28.64 24.30
C ARG A 233 -0.20 -28.45 23.27
N GLY A 234 0.05 -28.64 21.97
CA GLY A 234 -0.99 -28.52 20.94
C GLY A 234 -1.54 -27.10 20.73
N GLY A 235 -0.78 -26.06 21.12
CA GLY A 235 -1.12 -24.65 20.90
C GLY A 235 -0.20 -24.00 19.87
N HIS A 236 -0.76 -23.57 18.74
CA HIS A 236 -0.07 -23.28 17.46
C HIS A 236 0.60 -24.53 16.85
N GLY A 237 0.05 -25.02 15.74
CA GLY A 237 0.48 -26.24 15.07
C GLY A 237 1.96 -26.23 14.70
N TYR A 238 2.58 -27.42 14.79
CA TYR A 238 3.93 -27.83 14.37
C TYR A 238 5.04 -26.77 14.36
N GLY A 239 6.06 -27.01 15.20
CA GLY A 239 7.08 -26.03 15.53
C GLY A 239 7.91 -25.50 14.36
N TYR A 240 8.06 -24.18 14.33
CA TYR A 240 8.91 -23.45 13.38
C TYR A 240 9.44 -22.16 14.00
N TYR A 241 10.09 -22.27 15.16
CA TYR A 241 10.89 -21.17 15.69
C TYR A 241 12.30 -21.69 15.90
N ASP A 242 13.06 -21.70 14.80
CA ASP A 242 14.52 -21.74 14.81
C ASP A 242 15.06 -20.35 15.23
N LEU A 243 16.36 -20.13 15.07
CA LEU A 243 17.02 -18.82 15.09
C LEU A 243 16.48 -17.84 14.02
N THR A 244 15.26 -18.05 13.53
CA THR A 244 14.54 -17.13 12.68
C THR A 244 14.39 -15.82 13.43
N LEU A 245 14.73 -14.75 12.73
CA LEU A 245 14.10 -13.47 12.98
C LEU A 245 12.60 -13.75 12.85
N HIS A 246 11.92 -13.97 13.97
CA HIS A 246 10.52 -13.60 14.04
C HIS A 246 10.47 -12.19 13.47
N SER A 247 9.49 -11.90 12.63
CA SER A 247 9.18 -10.55 12.16
C SER A 247 9.87 -10.13 10.85
N HIS A 248 9.03 -9.79 9.87
CA HIS A 248 9.16 -8.62 9.01
C HIS A 248 10.55 -8.31 8.41
N THR A 249 11.24 -9.30 7.83
CA THR A 249 12.60 -9.09 7.27
C THR A 249 12.64 -9.30 5.77
N ARG A 250 13.45 -8.46 5.10
CA ARG A 250 13.68 -8.55 3.67
C ARG A 250 14.34 -9.88 3.32
N HIS A 251 13.75 -10.64 2.40
CA HIS A 251 14.32 -11.89 1.91
C HIS A 251 15.06 -11.68 0.57
N PRO A 252 16.32 -12.14 0.42
CA PRO A 252 17.09 -11.90 -0.80
C PRO A 252 16.64 -12.75 -2.00
N PHE A 253 15.90 -13.84 -1.78
CA PHE A 253 15.51 -14.79 -2.84
C PHE A 253 14.03 -14.73 -3.24
N LEU A 254 13.21 -13.92 -2.55
CA LEU A 254 11.79 -13.77 -2.88
C LEU A 254 11.53 -12.32 -3.28
N LYS A 255 10.93 -12.16 -4.47
CA LYS A 255 10.58 -10.87 -5.05
C LYS A 255 9.41 -11.10 -5.99
N ASP A 256 8.23 -11.25 -5.41
CA ASP A 256 7.00 -11.54 -6.16
C ASP A 256 6.56 -10.32 -7.00
N GLY A 257 7.01 -9.11 -6.64
CA GLY A 257 6.86 -7.91 -7.45
C GLY A 257 7.84 -6.79 -7.08
N GLU A 258 7.90 -5.77 -7.93
CA GLU A 258 8.75 -4.58 -7.77
C GLU A 258 8.19 -3.35 -8.48
N VAL A 259 8.31 -2.20 -7.83
CA VAL A 259 8.17 -0.88 -8.46
C VAL A 259 9.37 -0.61 -9.36
N LEU A 260 9.10 -0.49 -10.66
CA LEU A 260 10.09 -0.21 -11.70
C LEU A 260 10.35 1.29 -11.85
N ALA A 261 9.29 2.09 -11.76
CA ALA A 261 9.36 3.53 -11.93
C ALA A 261 8.37 4.25 -11.02
N TYR A 262 8.77 5.44 -10.57
CA TYR A 262 7.94 6.31 -9.75
C TYR A 262 8.35 7.77 -10.01
N GLU A 263 7.37 8.65 -10.07
CA GLU A 263 7.60 10.09 -10.03
C GLU A 263 6.37 10.81 -9.47
N THR A 264 6.62 11.97 -8.89
CA THR A 264 5.56 12.85 -8.39
C THR A 264 5.75 14.28 -8.90
N TRP A 265 4.63 14.89 -9.28
CA TRP A 265 4.49 16.28 -9.69
C TRP A 265 3.35 16.95 -8.94
N PRO A 266 3.28 18.30 -8.89
CA PRO A 266 2.10 18.98 -8.39
C PRO A 266 0.79 18.57 -9.08
N GLN A 267 0.82 18.28 -10.38
CA GLN A 267 -0.37 17.99 -11.18
C GLN A 267 -0.73 16.51 -11.25
N PHE A 268 0.24 15.60 -11.10
CA PHE A 268 0.01 14.16 -11.22
C PHE A 268 1.08 13.35 -10.48
N ASP A 269 0.81 12.07 -10.27
CA ASP A 269 1.79 11.06 -9.89
C ASP A 269 1.77 9.92 -10.90
N TYR A 270 2.90 9.23 -11.02
CA TYR A 270 3.04 8.05 -11.85
C TYR A 270 3.81 6.96 -11.09
N VAL A 271 3.32 5.74 -11.18
CA VAL A 271 3.99 4.53 -10.69
C VAL A 271 3.85 3.42 -11.72
N ALA A 272 4.91 2.66 -11.91
CA ALA A 272 4.92 1.44 -12.70
C ALA A 272 5.58 0.31 -11.95
N ALA A 273 5.04 -0.90 -12.08
CA ALA A 273 5.55 -2.06 -11.38
C ALA A 273 5.36 -3.35 -12.17
N ASP A 274 6.21 -4.33 -11.87
CA ASP A 274 6.16 -5.69 -12.39
C ASP A 274 5.78 -6.68 -11.29
N ALA A 275 4.87 -7.59 -11.63
CA ALA A 275 4.36 -8.65 -10.78
C ALA A 275 4.51 -10.03 -11.44
N ALA A 276 5.31 -10.17 -12.50
CA ALA A 276 5.45 -11.43 -13.24
C ALA A 276 5.91 -12.57 -12.33
N ASN A 277 6.81 -12.29 -11.39
CA ASN A 277 7.34 -13.27 -10.43
C ASN A 277 6.31 -13.81 -9.44
N ALA A 278 5.12 -13.21 -9.33
CA ALA A 278 4.03 -13.77 -8.55
C ALA A 278 3.40 -15.01 -9.20
N TRP A 279 3.71 -15.27 -10.47
CA TRP A 279 3.11 -16.30 -11.30
C TRP A 279 4.13 -17.33 -11.78
N PRO A 280 3.70 -18.59 -12.02
CA PRO A 280 4.53 -19.55 -12.74
C PRO A 280 4.88 -19.05 -14.14
N LEU A 281 6.13 -19.29 -14.59
CA LEU A 281 6.62 -18.88 -15.91
C LEU A 281 5.82 -19.49 -17.06
N GLU A 282 5.22 -20.66 -16.83
CA GLU A 282 4.36 -21.34 -17.79
C GLU A 282 3.05 -20.56 -18.04
N GLN A 283 2.60 -19.76 -17.07
CA GLN A 283 1.36 -18.99 -17.15
C GLN A 283 1.59 -17.54 -17.57
N VAL A 284 2.64 -16.91 -17.07
CA VAL A 284 2.91 -15.47 -17.26
C VAL A 284 4.39 -15.25 -17.49
N SER A 285 4.71 -14.50 -18.55
CA SER A 285 6.06 -14.03 -18.84
C SER A 285 6.24 -12.53 -18.57
N GLU A 286 5.15 -11.79 -18.46
CA GLU A 286 5.14 -10.36 -18.13
C GLU A 286 3.83 -9.98 -17.46
N MET A 287 3.88 -9.20 -16.36
CA MET A 287 2.70 -8.67 -15.67
C MET A 287 3.02 -7.28 -15.15
N VAL A 288 2.87 -6.29 -16.02
CA VAL A 288 3.22 -4.90 -15.72
C VAL A 288 1.96 -4.09 -15.47
N ARG A 289 1.99 -3.27 -14.42
CA ARG A 289 0.96 -2.26 -14.12
C ARG A 289 1.57 -0.88 -14.14
N GLN A 290 0.87 0.07 -14.75
CA GLN A 290 1.17 1.49 -14.75
C GLN A 290 -0.07 2.24 -14.24
N LEU A 291 0.11 3.12 -13.26
CA LEU A 291 -0.96 3.94 -12.68
C LEU A 291 -0.54 5.41 -12.74
N VAL A 292 -1.39 6.23 -13.33
CA VAL A 292 -1.26 7.69 -13.36
C VAL A 292 -2.38 8.30 -12.55
N PHE A 293 -2.05 9.00 -11.46
CA PHE A 293 -3.02 9.76 -10.70
C PHE A 293 -2.95 11.23 -11.08
N ILE A 294 -3.99 11.75 -11.72
CA ILE A 294 -4.13 13.16 -12.09
C ILE A 294 -4.96 13.85 -11.01
N ARG A 295 -4.34 14.79 -10.31
CA ARG A 295 -4.99 15.46 -9.17
C ARG A 295 -6.15 16.35 -9.63
N PRO A 296 -7.23 16.45 -8.83
CA PRO A 296 -7.43 15.75 -7.55
C PRO A 296 -8.09 14.37 -7.65
N ASP A 297 -8.75 14.00 -8.75
CA ASP A 297 -9.73 12.88 -8.70
C ASP A 297 -9.65 11.85 -9.83
N VAL A 298 -8.71 11.97 -10.77
CA VAL A 298 -8.68 11.10 -11.95
C VAL A 298 -7.55 10.09 -11.87
N ILE A 299 -7.84 8.84 -12.17
CA ILE A 299 -6.88 7.73 -12.15
C ILE A 299 -6.93 7.05 -13.51
N VAL A 300 -5.76 6.85 -14.13
CA VAL A 300 -5.62 6.06 -15.35
C VAL A 300 -4.77 4.84 -15.03
N LEU A 301 -5.34 3.66 -15.17
CA LEU A 301 -4.68 2.39 -14.90
C LEU A 301 -4.47 1.64 -16.21
N TYR A 302 -3.24 1.23 -16.47
CA TYR A 302 -2.89 0.42 -17.63
C TYR A 302 -2.12 -0.82 -17.19
N ASP A 303 -2.66 -1.99 -17.49
CA ASP A 303 -2.01 -3.27 -17.30
C ASP A 303 -1.63 -3.88 -18.64
N ARG A 304 -0.45 -4.49 -18.69
CA ARG A 304 0.04 -5.27 -19.84
C ARG A 304 0.49 -6.63 -19.35
N VAL A 305 -0.13 -7.68 -19.88
CA VAL A 305 0.11 -9.06 -19.48
C VAL A 305 0.52 -9.87 -20.70
N LYS A 306 1.68 -10.53 -20.63
CA LYS A 306 2.09 -11.53 -21.61
C LYS A 306 1.97 -12.91 -21.00
N LEU A 307 1.15 -13.75 -21.62
CA LEU A 307 0.93 -15.11 -21.19
C LEU A 307 2.12 -15.99 -21.56
N GLY A 308 2.37 -17.00 -20.73
CA GLY A 308 3.34 -18.05 -20.98
C GLY A 308 2.82 -19.13 -21.94
N PRO A 309 3.59 -20.21 -22.14
CA PRO A 309 3.25 -21.32 -23.03
C PRO A 309 1.93 -22.04 -22.72
N THR A 310 1.46 -22.00 -21.47
CA THR A 310 0.17 -22.57 -21.04
C THR A 310 -0.77 -21.43 -20.63
N PRO A 311 -1.36 -20.70 -21.60
CA PRO A 311 -2.14 -19.52 -21.31
C PRO A 311 -3.43 -19.88 -20.57
N GLY A 312 -3.67 -19.21 -19.44
CA GLY A 312 -4.96 -19.19 -18.75
C GLY A 312 -5.85 -18.06 -19.26
N ASP A 313 -7.15 -18.12 -18.93
CA ASP A 313 -8.03 -16.95 -19.07
C ASP A 313 -7.52 -15.82 -18.18
N THR A 314 -7.72 -14.57 -18.58
CA THR A 314 -7.32 -13.42 -17.75
C THR A 314 -8.52 -12.63 -17.28
N ALA A 315 -8.37 -11.98 -16.14
CA ALA A 315 -9.37 -11.06 -15.62
C ALA A 315 -8.68 -9.96 -14.83
N TRP A 316 -9.12 -8.71 -15.00
CA TRP A 316 -8.85 -7.67 -14.02
C TRP A 316 -9.94 -7.72 -12.95
N ILE A 317 -9.54 -7.80 -11.68
CA ILE A 317 -10.46 -7.93 -10.55
C ILE A 317 -10.24 -6.80 -9.55
N ALA A 318 -11.33 -6.31 -8.95
CA ALA A 318 -11.25 -5.33 -7.88
C ALA A 318 -12.33 -5.48 -6.81
N ALA A 319 -11.90 -5.20 -5.59
CA ALA A 319 -12.64 -5.16 -4.35
C ALA A 319 -13.41 -3.87 -4.20
N LEU A 320 -14.71 -3.98 -3.95
CA LEU A 320 -15.59 -2.83 -3.83
C LEU A 320 -16.39 -2.94 -2.53
N PRO A 321 -16.07 -2.14 -1.49
CA PRO A 321 -16.71 -2.21 -0.18
C PRO A 321 -18.11 -1.58 -0.11
N ALA A 322 -18.74 -1.45 -1.27
CA ALA A 322 -19.81 -0.50 -1.50
C ALA A 322 -20.76 -0.98 -2.60
N LYS A 323 -21.85 -0.23 -2.82
CA LYS A 323 -22.84 -0.58 -3.85
C LYS A 323 -22.21 -0.47 -5.24
N LEU A 324 -22.15 -1.58 -5.95
CA LEU A 324 -21.70 -1.71 -7.33
C LEU A 324 -22.90 -1.61 -8.28
N ASN A 325 -22.79 -0.80 -9.33
CA ASN A 325 -23.71 -0.82 -10.47
C ASN A 325 -22.86 -0.95 -11.73
N VAL A 326 -23.09 -1.99 -12.53
CA VAL A 326 -22.38 -2.23 -13.78
C VAL A 326 -23.30 -1.86 -14.94
N ALA A 327 -22.77 -1.15 -15.94
CA ALA A 327 -23.50 -0.77 -17.14
C ALA A 327 -22.55 -0.74 -18.35
N ALA A 328 -22.75 -1.66 -19.29
CA ALA A 328 -21.90 -1.82 -20.48
C ALA A 328 -20.40 -1.92 -20.10
N ASN A 329 -19.58 -0.97 -20.57
CA ASN A 329 -18.15 -0.88 -20.28
C ASN A 329 -17.84 -0.02 -19.04
N THR A 330 -18.82 0.28 -18.20
CA THR A 330 -18.65 1.12 -17.02
C THR A 330 -19.07 0.42 -15.74
N PHE A 331 -18.48 0.83 -14.62
CA PHE A 331 -18.99 0.50 -13.30
C PHE A 331 -18.94 1.71 -12.37
N LEU A 332 -20.02 1.87 -11.60
CA LEU A 332 -20.21 2.92 -10.61
C LEU A 332 -20.22 2.32 -9.21
N VAL A 333 -19.36 2.84 -8.36
CA VAL A 333 -19.24 2.48 -6.95
C VAL A 333 -19.68 3.66 -6.09
N GLY A 334 -20.55 3.40 -5.11
CA GLY A 334 -21.04 4.43 -4.20
C GLY A 334 -20.93 4.02 -2.74
N ASN A 335 -20.15 4.78 -1.96
CA ASN A 335 -20.02 4.64 -0.52
C ASN A 335 -20.43 5.95 0.18
N GLU A 336 -21.63 5.99 0.75
CA GLU A 336 -22.25 7.21 1.29
C GLU A 336 -22.30 8.37 0.28
N GLN A 337 -21.50 9.42 0.47
CA GLN A 337 -21.32 10.54 -0.46
C GLN A 337 -20.17 10.33 -1.45
N ALA A 338 -19.24 9.42 -1.18
CA ALA A 338 -18.13 9.15 -2.09
C ALA A 338 -18.60 8.33 -3.29
N ARG A 339 -18.09 8.68 -4.48
CA ARG A 339 -18.39 7.98 -5.74
C ARG A 339 -17.11 7.69 -6.50
N LEU A 340 -17.09 6.56 -7.21
CA LEU A 340 -16.11 6.23 -8.24
C LEU A 340 -16.85 5.76 -9.49
N LEU A 341 -16.63 6.42 -10.62
CA LEU A 341 -17.03 5.93 -11.93
C LEU A 341 -15.78 5.44 -12.66
N ALA A 342 -15.84 4.21 -13.16
CA ALA A 342 -14.80 3.65 -14.00
C ALA A 342 -15.34 3.37 -15.41
N GLU A 343 -14.55 3.73 -16.40
CA GLU A 343 -14.78 3.49 -17.82
C GLU A 343 -13.68 2.55 -18.33
N VAL A 344 -14.07 1.36 -18.76
CA VAL A 344 -13.18 0.34 -19.33
C VAL A 344 -12.99 0.64 -20.80
N LEU A 345 -11.74 0.87 -21.18
CA LEU A 345 -11.32 1.24 -22.54
C LEU A 345 -10.61 0.10 -23.25
N MET A 346 -9.89 -0.73 -22.51
CA MET A 346 -9.30 -1.96 -23.02
C MET A 346 -9.57 -3.14 -22.08
N PRO A 347 -9.83 -4.34 -22.63
CA PRO A 347 -10.07 -4.59 -24.07
C PRO A 347 -11.38 -3.93 -24.56
N GLU A 348 -11.47 -3.58 -25.86
CA GLU A 348 -12.62 -2.82 -26.42
C GLU A 348 -13.97 -3.51 -26.18
N ASN A 349 -14.01 -4.84 -26.31
CA ASN A 349 -15.19 -5.67 -26.05
C ASN A 349 -15.07 -6.36 -24.69
N ALA A 350 -14.58 -5.66 -23.68
CA ALA A 350 -14.51 -6.20 -22.33
C ALA A 350 -15.91 -6.54 -21.79
N LYS A 351 -16.04 -7.74 -21.25
CA LYS A 351 -17.18 -8.07 -20.37
C LYS A 351 -16.89 -7.54 -18.98
N VAL A 352 -17.68 -6.55 -18.55
CA VAL A 352 -17.69 -6.06 -17.16
C VAL A 352 -18.84 -6.74 -16.43
N SER A 353 -18.54 -7.38 -15.29
CA SER A 353 -19.56 -8.06 -14.50
C SER A 353 -19.22 -8.10 -13.02
N GLU A 354 -20.23 -8.27 -12.19
CA GLU A 354 -20.01 -8.63 -10.78
C GLU A 354 -19.45 -10.06 -10.69
N LEU A 355 -18.39 -10.21 -9.91
CA LEU A 355 -17.78 -11.50 -9.60
C LEU A 355 -18.22 -11.96 -8.21
N LYS A 356 -18.55 -13.24 -8.08
CA LYS A 356 -18.80 -13.87 -6.78
C LYS A 356 -17.61 -14.75 -6.42
N LEU A 357 -16.83 -14.31 -5.44
CA LEU A 357 -15.79 -15.15 -4.84
C LEU A 357 -16.31 -15.89 -3.60
N GLY A 358 -15.83 -17.12 -3.43
CA GLY A 358 -16.12 -18.00 -2.31
C GLY A 358 -15.26 -19.26 -2.36
N GLY A 359 -15.25 -20.05 -1.28
CA GLY A 359 -14.45 -21.28 -1.21
C GLY A 359 -12.95 -20.99 -0.97
N LYS A 360 -12.10 -21.31 -1.96
CA LYS A 360 -10.62 -21.20 -1.88
C LYS A 360 -10.12 -19.78 -1.63
N TYR A 361 -10.90 -18.77 -1.99
CA TYR A 361 -10.60 -17.35 -1.75
C TYR A 361 -11.71 -16.76 -0.87
N PRO A 362 -11.64 -16.93 0.47
CA PRO A 362 -12.69 -16.40 1.35
C PRO A 362 -12.74 -14.87 1.32
N VAL A 363 -13.95 -14.34 1.57
CA VAL A 363 -14.26 -12.92 1.44
C VAL A 363 -14.75 -12.39 2.79
N PRO A 364 -14.17 -11.30 3.34
CA PRO A 364 -14.72 -10.63 4.51
C PRO A 364 -16.06 -9.96 4.20
N GLY A 365 -17.07 -10.23 5.02
CA GLY A 365 -18.28 -9.41 5.09
C GLY A 365 -19.01 -9.25 3.75
N ARG A 366 -19.58 -8.05 3.53
CA ARG A 366 -20.30 -7.69 2.30
C ARG A 366 -19.40 -6.85 1.40
N ILE A 367 -18.49 -7.50 0.69
CA ILE A 367 -17.68 -6.88 -0.37
C ILE A 367 -18.17 -7.38 -1.72
N ALA A 368 -18.42 -6.45 -2.64
CA ALA A 368 -18.69 -6.75 -4.04
C ALA A 368 -17.36 -6.84 -4.81
N PHE A 369 -17.36 -7.61 -5.88
CA PHE A 369 -16.20 -7.70 -6.78
C PHE A 369 -16.65 -7.30 -8.17
N VAL A 370 -15.85 -6.51 -8.84
CA VAL A 370 -15.98 -6.32 -10.28
C VAL A 370 -14.90 -7.13 -10.98
N GLN A 371 -15.27 -7.72 -12.10
CA GLN A 371 -14.37 -8.39 -13.01
C GLN A 371 -14.50 -7.76 -14.40
N ILE A 372 -13.36 -7.54 -15.03
CA ILE A 372 -13.23 -7.18 -16.44
C ILE A 372 -12.53 -8.35 -17.11
N SER A 373 -13.17 -8.95 -18.12
CA SER A 373 -12.58 -10.04 -18.89
C SER A 373 -12.60 -9.75 -20.39
N PRO A 374 -11.54 -10.11 -21.12
CA PRO A 374 -11.57 -10.10 -22.57
C PRO A 374 -12.58 -11.15 -23.07
N GLU A 375 -13.26 -10.84 -24.17
CA GLU A 375 -14.02 -11.85 -24.92
C GLU A 375 -13.10 -12.81 -25.68
N ASP A 376 -11.99 -12.28 -26.22
CA ASP A 376 -11.04 -13.06 -27.01
C ASP A 376 -9.80 -13.46 -26.20
N ARG A 377 -9.36 -14.71 -26.38
CA ARG A 377 -8.05 -15.15 -25.89
C ARG A 377 -6.93 -14.56 -26.75
N ARG A 378 -5.96 -13.92 -26.12
CA ARG A 378 -4.75 -13.37 -26.75
C ARG A 378 -3.53 -13.67 -25.90
N ASN A 379 -2.37 -13.85 -26.54
CA ASN A 379 -1.10 -14.05 -25.83
C ASN A 379 -0.62 -12.79 -25.10
N THR A 380 -1.09 -11.63 -25.54
CA THR A 380 -0.91 -10.36 -24.85
C THR A 380 -2.28 -9.77 -24.59
N VAL A 381 -2.55 -9.49 -23.32
CA VAL A 381 -3.79 -8.88 -22.85
C VAL A 381 -3.45 -7.56 -22.21
N GLU A 382 -4.25 -6.55 -22.51
CA GLU A 382 -4.09 -5.20 -21.99
C GLU A 382 -5.40 -4.75 -21.36
N TYR A 383 -5.30 -4.15 -20.17
CA TYR A 383 -6.42 -3.51 -19.51
C TYR A 383 -6.12 -2.02 -19.39
N LEU A 384 -7.07 -1.20 -19.80
CA LEU A 384 -6.98 0.25 -19.66
C LEU A 384 -8.28 0.75 -19.05
N VAL A 385 -8.19 1.27 -17.83
CA VAL A 385 -9.34 1.71 -17.05
C VAL A 385 -9.13 3.16 -16.65
N LEU A 386 -10.05 4.03 -17.07
CA LEU A 386 -10.13 5.42 -16.63
C LEU A 386 -11.11 5.50 -15.46
N MET A 387 -10.68 6.04 -14.33
CA MET A 387 -11.52 6.20 -13.15
C MET A 387 -11.59 7.67 -12.75
N GLN A 388 -12.76 8.11 -12.31
CA GLN A 388 -12.97 9.40 -11.69
C GLN A 388 -13.63 9.21 -10.32
N THR A 389 -13.06 9.84 -9.30
CA THR A 389 -13.66 9.95 -7.98
C THR A 389 -14.39 11.27 -7.79
N GLY A 390 -15.29 11.35 -6.81
CA GLY A 390 -16.03 12.57 -6.54
C GLY A 390 -16.96 12.44 -5.33
N LEU A 391 -17.61 13.55 -4.99
CA LEU A 391 -18.60 13.63 -3.93
C LEU A 391 -19.99 13.80 -4.54
N ASN A 392 -20.95 13.02 -4.03
CA ASN A 392 -22.36 12.90 -4.39
C ASN A 392 -22.61 12.38 -5.82
N GLN A 393 -21.92 12.95 -6.79
CA GLN A 393 -22.03 12.65 -8.21
C GLN A 393 -20.66 12.60 -8.89
N VAL A 394 -20.57 11.77 -9.92
CA VAL A 394 -19.48 11.68 -10.89
C VAL A 394 -20.13 11.49 -12.25
N SER A 395 -19.54 12.07 -13.28
CA SER A 395 -20.01 11.98 -14.66
C SER A 395 -18.95 11.34 -15.52
N SER A 396 -19.33 10.67 -16.60
CA SER A 396 -18.34 10.17 -17.58
C SER A 396 -17.44 11.31 -18.07
N LEU A 397 -16.16 11.00 -18.26
CA LEU A 397 -15.18 11.91 -18.83
C LEU A 397 -15.20 11.89 -20.36
N SER A 398 -16.08 11.06 -20.96
CA SER A 398 -16.22 10.83 -22.40
C SER A 398 -14.87 10.58 -23.08
N PRO A 399 -14.09 9.59 -22.58
CA PRO A 399 -12.75 9.35 -23.09
C PRO A 399 -12.74 8.87 -24.53
N THR A 400 -11.72 9.30 -25.28
CA THR A 400 -11.38 8.76 -26.59
C THR A 400 -10.10 7.93 -26.48
N LEU A 401 -10.15 6.67 -26.90
CA LEU A 401 -9.00 5.79 -26.99
C LEU A 401 -8.40 5.83 -28.41
N GLN A 402 -7.08 5.92 -28.49
CA GLN A 402 -6.30 5.72 -29.71
C GLN A 402 -5.20 4.72 -29.43
N THR A 403 -5.11 3.67 -30.24
CA THR A 403 -4.05 2.66 -30.12
C THR A 403 -3.33 2.46 -31.44
N ASP A 404 -2.01 2.31 -31.37
CA ASP A 404 -1.18 1.80 -32.46
C ASP A 404 -0.30 0.64 -31.96
N ALA A 405 0.63 0.13 -32.76
CA ALA A 405 1.47 -1.01 -32.39
C ALA A 405 2.38 -0.75 -31.16
N HIS A 406 2.62 0.51 -30.81
CA HIS A 406 3.60 0.93 -29.80
C HIS A 406 2.96 1.64 -28.60
N ALA A 407 1.77 2.24 -28.77
CA ALA A 407 1.19 3.11 -27.78
C ALA A 407 -0.32 2.94 -27.62
N ALA A 408 -0.79 3.07 -26.38
CA ALA A 408 -2.21 3.21 -26.03
C ALA A 408 -2.40 4.60 -25.41
N THR A 409 -3.22 5.44 -26.05
CA THR A 409 -3.43 6.83 -25.66
C THR A 409 -4.89 7.07 -25.34
N VAL A 410 -5.18 7.46 -24.10
CA VAL A 410 -6.51 7.93 -23.68
C VAL A 410 -6.50 9.45 -23.61
N SER A 411 -7.52 10.08 -24.20
CA SER A 411 -7.75 11.53 -24.15
C SER A 411 -9.13 11.84 -23.58
N PHE A 412 -9.23 12.85 -22.72
CA PHE A 412 -10.48 13.28 -22.09
C PHE A 412 -10.39 14.74 -21.63
N ALA A 413 -11.51 15.33 -21.22
CA ALA A 413 -11.54 16.66 -20.62
C ALA A 413 -11.77 16.57 -19.11
N TYR A 414 -10.97 17.28 -18.31
CA TYR A 414 -11.14 17.34 -16.86
C TYR A 414 -10.62 18.68 -16.31
N GLY A 415 -11.36 19.28 -15.38
CA GLY A 415 -11.00 20.57 -14.77
C GLY A 415 -10.79 21.70 -15.78
N GLY A 416 -11.56 21.72 -16.88
CA GLY A 416 -11.43 22.70 -17.96
C GLY A 416 -10.18 22.54 -18.85
N LYS A 417 -9.47 21.41 -18.73
CA LYS A 417 -8.27 21.10 -19.54
C LYS A 417 -8.50 19.84 -20.35
N LYS A 418 -7.96 19.81 -21.57
CA LYS A 418 -7.77 18.56 -22.29
C LYS A 418 -6.59 17.80 -21.67
N ILE A 419 -6.77 16.52 -21.44
CA ILE A 419 -5.76 15.63 -20.88
C ILE A 419 -5.56 14.47 -21.83
N SER A 420 -4.31 14.10 -22.06
CA SER A 420 -3.95 12.89 -22.79
C SER A 420 -2.90 12.12 -22.00
N VAL A 421 -3.13 10.81 -21.83
CA VAL A 421 -2.19 9.88 -21.20
C VAL A 421 -1.88 8.78 -22.18
N GLN A 422 -0.61 8.63 -22.51
CA GLN A 422 -0.07 7.61 -23.41
C GLN A 422 0.77 6.62 -22.60
N PHE A 423 0.59 5.33 -22.85
CA PHE A 423 1.42 4.26 -22.30
C PHE A 423 2.10 3.47 -23.41
N ASN A 424 3.32 3.01 -23.14
CA ASN A 424 4.05 2.10 -24.02
C ASN A 424 3.40 0.70 -24.01
N ARG A 425 2.99 0.21 -25.18
CA ARG A 425 2.40 -1.14 -25.37
C ARG A 425 3.44 -2.24 -25.51
N THR A 426 4.69 -1.89 -25.71
CA THR A 426 5.81 -2.84 -25.86
C THR A 426 7.07 -2.32 -25.17
N GLY A 427 8.00 -3.21 -24.83
CA GLY A 427 9.28 -2.82 -24.24
C GLY A 427 9.13 -2.30 -22.80
N ASP A 428 9.93 -1.31 -22.44
CA ASP A 428 9.95 -0.77 -21.08
C ASP A 428 8.66 -0.04 -20.70
N VAL A 429 8.40 0.05 -19.39
CA VAL A 429 7.35 0.92 -18.84
C VAL A 429 7.61 2.38 -19.18
N GLY A 430 6.55 3.19 -19.19
CA GLY A 430 6.64 4.60 -19.50
C GLY A 430 5.55 5.03 -20.48
N GLY A 431 5.79 6.19 -21.07
CA GLY A 431 4.84 6.86 -21.94
C GLY A 431 4.89 8.36 -21.72
N ARG A 432 3.75 9.04 -21.90
CA ARG A 432 3.69 10.50 -21.86
C ARG A 432 2.35 10.99 -21.31
N ILE A 433 2.40 12.07 -20.54
CA ILE A 433 1.22 12.87 -20.19
C ILE A 433 1.25 14.23 -20.88
N THR A 434 0.08 14.68 -21.34
CA THR A 434 -0.16 16.04 -21.82
C THR A 434 -1.32 16.65 -21.06
N LEU A 435 -1.12 17.84 -20.50
CA LEU A 435 -2.13 18.61 -19.76
C LEU A 435 -2.34 19.98 -20.41
N GLY A 436 -3.55 20.24 -20.91
CA GLY A 436 -3.93 21.44 -21.64
C GLY A 436 -3.77 21.30 -23.17
N ASP A 437 -3.99 22.41 -23.87
CA ASP A 437 -3.97 22.47 -25.34
C ASP A 437 -2.92 23.44 -25.89
N GLY A 438 -2.54 23.23 -27.15
CA GLY A 438 -1.67 24.12 -27.91
C GLY A 438 -0.22 24.16 -27.41
N TRP A 439 0.44 25.30 -27.63
CA TRP A 439 1.87 25.48 -27.34
C TRP A 439 2.17 25.63 -25.84
N ARG A 440 1.18 25.96 -25.01
CA ARG A 440 1.31 26.06 -23.55
C ARG A 440 0.98 24.77 -22.81
N ALA A 441 0.57 23.72 -23.53
CA ALA A 441 0.28 22.44 -22.89
C ALA A 441 1.54 21.90 -22.21
N PHE A 442 1.38 21.48 -20.95
CA PHE A 442 2.40 20.76 -20.21
C PHE A 442 2.55 19.38 -20.85
N ARG A 443 3.77 19.00 -21.21
CA ARG A 443 4.11 17.69 -21.80
C ARG A 443 5.27 17.09 -21.03
N HIS A 444 5.13 15.84 -20.64
CA HIS A 444 6.14 15.15 -19.86
C HIS A 444 6.16 13.67 -20.19
N ASP A 445 7.35 13.13 -20.46
CA ASP A 445 7.57 11.69 -20.61
C ASP A 445 7.74 11.08 -19.22
N PHE A 446 6.98 10.04 -18.92
CA PHE A 446 7.04 9.38 -17.61
C PHE A 446 8.45 8.87 -17.31
N ALA A 447 8.85 8.93 -16.03
CA ALA A 447 10.13 8.38 -15.60
C ALA A 447 10.23 6.89 -15.94
N ALA A 448 11.41 6.49 -16.43
CA ALA A 448 11.77 5.09 -16.65
C ALA A 448 12.31 4.40 -15.38
N THR A 449 12.63 5.18 -14.34
CA THR A 449 13.14 4.69 -13.05
C THR A 449 12.46 5.43 -11.90
N ILE A 450 12.75 5.02 -10.66
CA ILE A 450 12.28 5.73 -9.46
C ILE A 450 12.96 7.11 -9.36
N ASP A 451 12.15 8.16 -9.20
CA ASP A 451 12.55 9.55 -8.90
C ASP A 451 11.73 10.05 -7.71
N ASP A 452 12.22 9.80 -6.50
CA ASP A 452 11.65 10.21 -5.22
C ASP A 452 12.28 11.50 -4.66
N THR A 453 13.03 12.24 -5.49
CA THR A 453 13.77 13.45 -5.07
C THR A 453 12.91 14.70 -4.85
N TYR A 454 11.62 14.64 -5.19
CA TYR A 454 10.67 15.76 -5.22
C TYR A 454 11.11 16.97 -6.07
N ARG A 455 12.18 16.89 -6.87
CA ARG A 455 12.72 18.03 -7.64
C ARG A 455 11.72 18.69 -8.59
N ARG A 456 10.64 17.98 -8.96
CA ARG A 456 9.54 18.49 -9.81
C ARG A 456 8.55 19.37 -9.05
N TRP A 457 8.64 19.37 -7.72
CA TRP A 457 7.88 20.25 -6.83
C TRP A 457 8.58 21.58 -6.56
N LYS A 458 9.65 21.95 -7.28
CA LYS A 458 10.41 23.20 -7.07
C LYS A 458 9.57 24.48 -6.98
N GLY A 459 8.43 24.54 -7.68
CA GLY A 459 7.50 25.67 -7.63
C GLY A 459 6.52 25.65 -6.46
N HIS A 460 6.47 24.57 -5.67
CA HIS A 460 5.57 24.42 -4.54
C HIS A 460 6.07 25.21 -3.32
N PRO A 461 5.19 25.93 -2.58
CA PRO A 461 5.61 26.76 -1.44
C PRO A 461 6.39 26.00 -0.35
N LEU A 462 6.11 24.71 -0.18
CA LEU A 462 6.76 23.88 0.83
C LEU A 462 8.07 23.23 0.34
N TYR A 463 8.38 23.25 -0.96
CA TYR A 463 9.55 22.52 -1.48
C TYR A 463 10.87 22.99 -0.88
N ARG A 464 11.04 24.30 -0.72
CA ARG A 464 12.23 24.85 -0.05
C ARG A 464 12.35 24.31 1.38
N ARG A 465 11.22 24.18 2.09
CA ARG A 465 11.19 23.70 3.46
C ARG A 465 11.60 22.21 3.52
N TRP A 466 11.02 21.38 2.65
CA TRP A 466 11.36 19.97 2.51
C TRP A 466 12.84 19.71 2.27
N THR A 467 13.49 20.58 1.48
CA THR A 467 14.88 20.38 1.07
C THR A 467 15.91 21.10 1.94
N THR A 468 15.51 22.00 2.84
CA THR A 468 16.46 22.82 3.61
C THR A 468 16.25 22.82 5.12
N GLU A 469 15.04 22.58 5.63
CA GLU A 469 14.81 22.58 7.08
C GLU A 469 15.19 21.20 7.68
N PRO A 470 15.98 21.15 8.77
CA PRO A 470 16.43 19.89 9.37
C PRO A 470 15.32 18.90 9.73
N ARG A 471 14.12 19.41 10.08
CA ARG A 471 12.96 18.59 10.44
C ARG A 471 12.34 17.81 9.28
N PHE A 472 12.76 18.04 8.04
CA PHE A 472 12.33 17.28 6.86
C PHE A 472 13.44 16.38 6.29
N ARG A 473 14.57 16.20 6.99
CA ARG A 473 15.67 15.33 6.54
C ARG A 473 15.24 13.89 6.25
N PHE A 474 14.15 13.43 6.86
CA PHE A 474 13.58 12.10 6.58
C PHE A 474 12.97 11.97 5.17
N LEU A 475 12.66 13.09 4.48
CA LEU A 475 12.10 13.09 3.13
C LEU A 475 13.15 12.96 2.02
N VAL A 476 14.40 13.38 2.30
CA VAL A 476 15.47 13.43 1.31
C VAL A 476 16.59 12.53 1.79
N LYS A 477 16.82 11.41 1.09
CA LYS A 477 18.00 10.59 1.31
C LYS A 477 19.22 11.35 0.75
N ASP A 478 20.21 11.60 1.60
CA ASP A 478 21.50 12.17 1.22
C ASP A 478 22.29 11.23 0.28
#